data_AF-A0A382T7N8-F1
#
_entry.id   AF-A0A382T7N8-F1
#
_cell.length_a   1.000
_cell.length_b   1.000
_cell.length_c   1.000
_cell.angle_alpha   90.00
_cell.angle_beta   90.00
_cell.angle_gamma   90.00
#
_symmetry.space_group_name_H-M   'P 1'
#
loop_
_entity.id
_entity.type
_entity.pdbx_description
1 polymer ?
#
loop_
_entity_poly.entity_id
_entity_poly.type
_entity_poly.pdbx_seq_one_letter_code
_entity_poly.pdbx_strand_id
1 'polypeptide(L)'
;LAIGQENAFPWIERDLGIEFDEWDVPTVDKVTFESTRQGIYFGGDSAFGPENIIWAVEHGHQAAISIHKHCSSEPLDKRLPHGMNLLSTKMSIHEWSFSNDYDPSNRRRMRHVELKQRFDELNIEVELGFSAEQFVTEVERCLNCDIQTEFTAKLCIECDACIDVCPVRCLTITQNGDKSDLVKRLSAPVTNQDAPFYVSDALPQTSRVMVKDENLCVHCALCAERCPTGAWDMRKSELLIPYAIDEEVAACNRKTG
;
A
#
# COMPACT_ATOMS: atom_id res chain seq x y z
N LEU A 1 14.89 -29.39 -2.66
CA LEU A 1 13.99 -29.72 -3.78
C LEU A 1 12.88 -28.70 -3.75
N ALA A 2 12.65 -27.93 -4.81
CA ALA A 2 11.40 -27.17 -4.95
C ALA A 2 10.39 -28.11 -5.59
N ILE A 3 9.37 -28.53 -4.83
CA ILE A 3 8.31 -29.43 -5.29
C ILE A 3 7.15 -28.55 -5.77
N GLY A 4 6.60 -28.85 -6.95
CA GLY A 4 5.46 -28.14 -7.50
C GLY A 4 4.16 -28.39 -6.72
N GLN A 5 3.10 -27.70 -7.11
CA GLN A 5 1.75 -27.85 -6.58
C GLN A 5 0.83 -28.37 -7.69
N GLU A 6 -0.12 -29.23 -7.33
CA GLU A 6 -1.14 -29.78 -8.23
C GLU A 6 -2.51 -29.65 -7.57
N ASN A 7 -3.55 -29.40 -8.37
CA ASN A 7 -4.91 -29.33 -7.87
C ASN A 7 -5.42 -30.72 -7.50
N ALA A 8 -6.10 -30.82 -6.35
CA ALA A 8 -6.67 -32.06 -5.86
C ALA A 8 -8.13 -31.86 -5.48
N PHE A 9 -9.03 -32.44 -6.29
CA PHE A 9 -10.48 -32.41 -6.08
C PHE A 9 -11.07 -33.82 -5.93
N PRO A 10 -10.68 -34.62 -4.92
CA PRO A 10 -11.09 -36.03 -4.82
C PRO A 10 -12.59 -36.23 -4.54
N TRP A 11 -13.31 -35.15 -4.19
CA TRP A 11 -14.74 -35.14 -3.88
C TRP A 11 -15.60 -34.39 -4.90
N ILE A 12 -15.02 -33.84 -5.97
CA ILE A 12 -15.80 -33.18 -7.03
C ILE A 12 -15.96 -34.17 -8.18
N GLU A 13 -17.17 -34.73 -8.32
CA GLU A 13 -17.45 -35.62 -9.45
C GLU A 13 -17.42 -34.82 -10.78
N ARG A 14 -16.76 -35.39 -11.80
CA ARG A 14 -16.52 -34.71 -13.09
C ARG A 14 -17.80 -34.50 -13.91
N ASP A 15 -18.89 -35.17 -13.57
CA ASP A 15 -20.20 -35.05 -14.21
C ASP A 15 -21.11 -33.99 -13.57
N LEU A 16 -20.62 -33.26 -12.56
CA LEU A 16 -21.35 -32.17 -11.90
C LEU A 16 -21.55 -30.93 -12.78
N GLY A 17 -21.10 -30.91 -14.04
CA GLY A 17 -21.25 -29.75 -14.93
C GLY A 17 -20.22 -28.63 -14.70
N ILE A 18 -19.10 -28.96 -14.04
CA ILE A 18 -17.94 -28.07 -13.89
C ILE A 18 -16.90 -28.52 -14.91
N GLU A 19 -16.51 -27.62 -15.82
CA GLU A 19 -15.45 -27.86 -16.78
C GLU A 19 -14.09 -27.62 -16.13
N PHE A 20 -13.13 -28.50 -16.42
CA PHE A 20 -11.75 -28.41 -15.95
C PHE A 20 -10.81 -28.38 -17.15
N ASP A 21 -9.68 -27.69 -17.01
CA ASP A 21 -8.62 -27.65 -18.01
C ASP A 21 -7.71 -28.89 -17.95
N GLU A 22 -6.65 -28.89 -18.75
CA GLU A 22 -5.67 -29.99 -18.82
C GLU A 22 -4.86 -30.20 -17.52
N TRP A 23 -4.90 -29.25 -16.60
CA TRP A 23 -4.20 -29.27 -15.30
C TRP A 23 -5.18 -29.49 -14.14
N ASP A 24 -6.39 -29.97 -14.43
CA ASP A 24 -7.47 -30.16 -13.46
C ASP A 24 -7.87 -28.87 -12.72
N VAL A 25 -7.64 -27.68 -13.31
CA VAL A 25 -8.10 -26.39 -12.79
C VAL A 25 -9.50 -26.11 -13.33
N PRO A 26 -10.49 -25.75 -12.49
CA PRO A 26 -11.84 -25.44 -12.94
C PRO A 26 -11.83 -24.17 -13.80
N THR A 27 -12.64 -24.18 -14.87
CA THR A 27 -12.86 -22.99 -15.68
C THR A 27 -13.78 -22.04 -14.91
N VAL A 28 -13.23 -20.88 -14.55
CA VAL A 28 -13.89 -19.86 -13.71
C VAL A 28 -13.82 -18.48 -14.35
N ASP A 29 -14.85 -17.67 -14.13
CA ASP A 29 -14.82 -16.25 -14.49
C ASP A 29 -13.86 -15.47 -13.58
N LYS A 30 -13.00 -14.64 -14.16
CA LYS A 30 -11.96 -13.91 -13.41
C LYS A 30 -12.48 -12.76 -12.54
N VAL A 31 -13.71 -12.30 -12.77
CA VAL A 31 -14.35 -11.22 -12.02
C VAL A 31 -15.32 -11.79 -11.01
N THR A 32 -16.16 -12.74 -11.41
CA THR A 32 -17.21 -13.31 -10.56
C THR A 32 -16.74 -14.55 -9.80
N PHE A 33 -15.64 -15.19 -10.20
CA PHE A 33 -15.14 -16.42 -9.59
C PHE A 33 -16.13 -17.59 -9.70
N GLU A 34 -17.18 -17.45 -10.50
CA GLU A 34 -18.18 -18.47 -10.75
C GLU A 34 -17.63 -19.47 -11.76
N SER A 35 -17.78 -20.76 -11.47
CA SER A 35 -17.44 -21.84 -12.39
C SER A 35 -18.45 -21.94 -13.54
N THR A 36 -18.21 -22.83 -14.50
CA THR A 36 -19.20 -23.16 -15.54
C THR A 36 -20.53 -23.68 -14.97
N ARG A 37 -20.54 -24.18 -13.74
CA ARG A 37 -21.77 -24.47 -13.00
C ARG A 37 -22.18 -23.27 -12.15
N GLN A 38 -23.34 -22.71 -12.47
CA GLN A 38 -23.94 -21.61 -11.75
C GLN A 38 -24.10 -21.91 -10.25
N GLY A 39 -23.75 -20.93 -9.40
CA GLY A 39 -23.83 -21.02 -7.95
C GLY A 39 -22.65 -21.75 -7.28
N ILE A 40 -21.66 -22.20 -8.05
CA ILE A 40 -20.42 -22.79 -7.53
C ILE A 40 -19.26 -21.84 -7.85
N TYR A 41 -18.51 -21.48 -6.81
CA TYR A 41 -17.43 -20.51 -6.87
C TYR A 41 -16.12 -21.13 -6.37
N PHE A 42 -15.00 -20.71 -6.94
CA PHE A 42 -13.67 -21.16 -6.53
C PHE A 42 -12.78 -19.98 -6.18
N GLY A 43 -11.73 -20.21 -5.39
CA GLY A 43 -10.74 -19.18 -5.05
C GLY A 43 -9.37 -19.78 -4.73
N GLY A 44 -8.36 -18.93 -4.64
CA GLY A 44 -6.96 -19.33 -4.43
C GLY A 44 -6.45 -20.28 -5.50
N ASP A 45 -5.54 -21.18 -5.10
CA ASP A 45 -4.88 -22.13 -6.01
C ASP A 45 -5.87 -23.03 -6.74
N SER A 46 -6.99 -23.34 -6.08
CA SER A 46 -8.07 -24.16 -6.63
C SER A 46 -8.79 -23.54 -7.83
N ALA A 47 -8.60 -22.24 -8.10
CA ALA A 47 -9.29 -21.52 -9.16
C ALA A 47 -8.37 -21.08 -10.31
N PHE A 48 -7.15 -20.65 -9.99
CA PHE A 48 -6.24 -20.03 -10.98
C PHE A 48 -4.84 -20.67 -11.00
N GLY A 49 -4.66 -21.77 -10.28
CA GLY A 49 -3.35 -22.38 -10.09
C GLY A 49 -2.52 -21.68 -9.00
N PRO A 50 -1.29 -22.17 -8.75
CA PRO A 50 -0.51 -21.83 -7.57
C PRO A 50 -0.13 -20.35 -7.53
N GLU A 51 -0.63 -19.65 -6.52
CA GLU A 51 -0.33 -18.24 -6.27
C GLU A 51 0.14 -18.02 -4.83
N ASN A 52 0.53 -16.78 -4.52
CA ASN A 52 0.87 -16.45 -3.13
C ASN A 52 -0.39 -16.33 -2.25
N ILE A 53 -0.19 -16.39 -0.93
CA ILE A 53 -1.28 -16.31 0.05
C ILE A 53 -2.10 -15.01 -0.05
N ILE A 54 -1.53 -13.91 -0.57
CA ILE A 54 -2.22 -12.64 -0.74
C ILE A 54 -3.33 -12.80 -1.78
N TRP A 55 -3.03 -13.47 -2.89
CA TRP A 55 -4.04 -13.79 -3.91
C TRP A 55 -5.09 -14.76 -3.40
N ALA A 56 -4.71 -15.77 -2.61
CA ALA A 56 -5.69 -16.68 -2.01
C ALA A 56 -6.71 -15.95 -1.12
N VAL A 57 -6.23 -15.00 -0.31
CA VAL A 57 -7.10 -14.14 0.52
C VAL A 57 -7.98 -13.24 -0.34
N GLU A 58 -7.41 -12.57 -1.34
CA GLU A 58 -8.14 -11.71 -2.27
C GLU A 58 -9.25 -12.48 -3.00
N HIS A 59 -8.92 -13.66 -3.54
CA HIS A 59 -9.88 -14.53 -4.22
C HIS A 59 -11.03 -14.93 -3.28
N GLY A 60 -10.73 -15.19 -1.99
CA GLY A 60 -11.75 -15.45 -0.98
C GLY A 60 -12.73 -14.29 -0.81
N HIS A 61 -12.23 -13.05 -0.77
CA HIS A 61 -13.07 -11.85 -0.71
C HIS A 61 -13.90 -11.66 -1.98
N GLN A 62 -13.30 -11.82 -3.15
CA GLN A 62 -14.01 -11.65 -4.43
C GLN A 62 -15.09 -12.73 -4.65
N ALA A 63 -14.83 -13.98 -4.27
CA ALA A 63 -15.82 -15.06 -4.31
C ALA A 63 -16.95 -14.80 -3.31
N ALA A 64 -16.65 -14.30 -2.11
CA ALA A 64 -17.67 -13.95 -1.11
C ALA A 64 -18.63 -12.85 -1.60
N ILE A 65 -18.12 -11.83 -2.31
CA ILE A 65 -18.95 -10.78 -2.93
C ILE A 65 -19.92 -11.40 -3.96
N SER A 66 -19.42 -12.32 -4.78
CA SER A 66 -20.25 -13.04 -5.76
C SER A 66 -21.33 -13.89 -5.08
N ILE A 67 -20.96 -14.67 -4.07
CA ILE A 67 -21.91 -15.51 -3.32
C ILE A 67 -23.01 -14.63 -2.72
N HIS A 68 -22.64 -13.50 -2.11
CA HIS A 68 -23.61 -12.54 -1.56
C HIS A 68 -24.56 -12.02 -2.64
N LYS A 69 -24.03 -11.54 -3.76
CA LYS A 69 -24.84 -11.00 -4.87
C LYS A 69 -25.75 -12.06 -5.49
N HIS A 70 -25.27 -13.29 -5.62
CA HIS A 70 -26.06 -14.44 -6.06
C HIS A 70 -27.24 -14.69 -5.13
N CYS A 71 -26.99 -14.76 -3.81
CA CYS A 71 -28.05 -14.94 -2.80
C CYS A 71 -29.05 -13.77 -2.80
N SER A 72 -28.60 -12.56 -3.09
CA SER A 72 -29.43 -11.36 -3.19
C SER A 72 -30.11 -11.17 -4.55
N SER A 73 -29.90 -12.09 -5.51
CA SER A 73 -30.39 -11.98 -6.89
C SER A 73 -29.94 -10.67 -7.59
N GLU A 74 -28.74 -10.20 -7.28
CA GLU A 74 -28.10 -9.05 -7.91
C GLU A 74 -27.09 -9.49 -8.98
N PRO A 75 -26.81 -8.65 -10.00
CA PRO A 75 -25.77 -8.93 -10.99
C PRO A 75 -24.38 -9.06 -10.35
N LEU A 76 -23.67 -10.17 -10.61
CA LEU A 76 -22.37 -10.51 -10.01
C LEU A 76 -21.22 -9.58 -10.44
N ASP A 77 -21.37 -8.97 -11.62
CA ASP A 77 -20.41 -8.06 -12.25
C ASP A 77 -20.51 -6.62 -11.71
N LYS A 78 -21.63 -6.25 -11.08
CA LYS A 78 -21.85 -4.91 -10.52
C LYS A 78 -21.35 -4.81 -9.09
N ARG A 79 -20.03 -4.67 -8.94
CA ARG A 79 -19.33 -4.57 -7.66
C ARG A 79 -19.05 -3.12 -7.29
N LEU A 80 -18.96 -2.86 -5.98
CA LEU A 80 -18.44 -1.59 -5.47
C LEU A 80 -17.00 -1.40 -5.94
N PRO A 81 -16.60 -0.17 -6.32
CA PRO A 81 -15.25 0.12 -6.75
C PRO A 81 -14.29 0.14 -5.55
N HIS A 82 -13.04 -0.25 -5.77
CA HIS A 82 -11.96 0.06 -4.83
C HIS A 82 -11.73 1.57 -4.82
N GLY A 83 -11.33 2.10 -3.67
CA GLY A 83 -11.03 3.51 -3.51
C GLY A 83 -9.83 3.75 -2.62
N MET A 84 -9.41 5.00 -2.56
CA MET A 84 -8.39 5.47 -1.64
C MET A 84 -8.73 6.90 -1.22
N ASN A 85 -8.50 7.22 0.05
CA ASN A 85 -8.57 8.57 0.56
C ASN A 85 -7.25 8.96 1.24
N LEU A 86 -7.00 10.25 1.34
CA LEU A 86 -5.89 10.83 2.08
C LEU A 86 -6.45 11.70 3.19
N LEU A 87 -6.26 11.28 4.43
CA LEU A 87 -6.74 12.01 5.61
C LEU A 87 -5.57 12.64 6.35
N SER A 88 -5.66 13.94 6.65
CA SER A 88 -4.61 14.63 7.42
C SER A 88 -4.40 13.94 8.77
N THR A 89 -3.14 13.74 9.14
CA THR A 89 -2.74 13.18 10.43
C THR A 89 -2.41 14.27 11.46
N LYS A 90 -2.64 15.53 11.10
CA LYS A 90 -2.38 16.68 11.97
C LYS A 90 -3.43 16.76 13.07
N MET A 91 -2.99 16.69 14.33
CA MET A 91 -3.85 16.79 15.52
C MET A 91 -3.87 18.21 16.09
N SER A 92 -2.75 18.93 15.98
CA SER A 92 -2.60 20.33 16.39
C SER A 92 -1.54 21.02 15.53
N ILE A 93 -1.19 22.27 15.85
CA ILE A 93 -0.20 23.05 15.09
C ILE A 93 1.15 22.32 15.01
N HIS A 94 1.57 21.66 16.10
CA HIS A 94 2.83 20.94 16.26
C HIS A 94 2.62 19.47 16.73
N GLU A 95 1.45 18.90 16.49
CA GLU A 95 1.13 17.55 16.97
C GLU A 95 0.57 16.70 15.83
N TRP A 96 1.08 15.47 15.74
CA TRP A 96 0.74 14.49 14.70
C TRP A 96 0.24 13.20 15.35
N SER A 97 -0.55 12.42 14.61
CA SER A 97 -1.03 11.10 15.09
C SER A 97 0.05 10.01 15.12
N PHE A 98 1.32 10.36 14.93
CA PHE A 98 2.47 9.46 14.83
C PHE A 98 3.73 10.16 15.33
N SER A 99 4.75 9.37 15.68
CA SER A 99 6.06 9.89 16.08
C SER A 99 6.84 10.38 14.86
N ASN A 100 7.19 11.67 14.85
CA ASN A 100 7.84 12.32 13.72
C ASN A 100 9.30 12.74 14.03
N ASP A 101 9.87 12.26 15.13
CA ASP A 101 11.25 12.55 15.49
C ASP A 101 12.23 11.84 14.57
N TYR A 102 12.95 12.62 13.76
CA TYR A 102 13.98 12.09 12.87
C TYR A 102 15.22 11.67 13.67
N ASP A 103 15.51 10.37 13.67
CA ASP A 103 16.74 9.79 14.23
C ASP A 103 17.70 9.34 13.09
N PRO A 104 18.90 9.96 12.96
CA PRO A 104 19.89 9.60 11.96
C PRO A 104 20.64 8.30 12.27
N SER A 105 20.37 7.64 13.39
CA SER A 105 21.02 6.38 13.76
C SER A 105 20.75 5.30 12.71
N ASN A 106 21.66 4.32 12.60
CA ASN A 106 21.47 3.20 11.67
C ASN A 106 20.40 2.24 12.18
N ARG A 107 19.76 1.50 11.27
CA ARG A 107 18.84 0.40 11.62
C ARG A 107 19.55 -0.59 12.56
N ARG A 108 18.90 -0.96 13.65
CA ARG A 108 19.47 -1.97 14.56
C ARG A 108 19.53 -3.32 13.85
N ARG A 109 20.65 -4.03 13.99
CA ARG A 109 20.81 -5.36 13.39
C ARG A 109 20.01 -6.39 14.17
N MET A 110 19.41 -7.34 13.44
CA MET A 110 18.71 -8.46 14.05
C MET A 110 19.69 -9.32 14.83
N ARG A 111 19.31 -9.69 16.06
CA ARG A 111 20.06 -10.64 16.86
C ARG A 111 19.76 -12.03 16.32
N HIS A 112 20.80 -12.84 16.18
CA HIS A 112 20.62 -14.20 15.72
C HIS A 112 21.30 -15.17 16.68
N VAL A 113 20.84 -16.42 16.67
CA VAL A 113 21.55 -17.53 17.33
C VAL A 113 22.92 -17.75 16.70
N GLU A 114 23.85 -18.28 17.50
CA GLU A 114 25.20 -18.63 17.07
C GLU A 114 25.16 -19.66 15.93
N LEU A 115 26.07 -19.51 14.96
CA LEU A 115 26.05 -20.33 13.74
C LEU A 115 26.15 -21.83 14.05
N LYS A 116 26.94 -22.22 15.07
CA LYS A 116 27.11 -23.61 15.47
C LYS A 116 25.78 -24.26 15.90
N GLN A 117 24.97 -23.54 16.67
CA GLN A 117 23.69 -24.05 17.17
C GLN A 117 22.69 -24.28 16.04
N ARG A 118 22.78 -23.50 14.94
CA ARG A 118 21.93 -23.69 13.75
C ARG A 118 22.17 -25.02 13.04
N PHE A 119 23.37 -25.57 13.14
CA PHE A 119 23.71 -26.87 12.54
C PHE A 119 23.36 -28.03 13.45
N ASP A 120 23.37 -27.82 14.77
CA ASP A 120 23.06 -28.85 15.76
C ASP A 120 21.54 -29.05 15.88
N GLU A 121 20.73 -27.99 15.74
CA GLU A 121 19.27 -28.01 15.89
C GLU A 121 18.55 -27.42 14.68
N LEU A 122 18.04 -28.28 13.80
CA LEU A 122 17.35 -27.87 12.55
C LEU A 122 16.05 -27.07 12.76
N ASN A 123 15.44 -27.16 13.95
CA ASN A 123 14.15 -26.53 14.26
C ASN A 123 14.28 -25.28 15.14
N ILE A 124 15.48 -24.75 15.35
CA ILE A 124 15.69 -23.56 16.18
C ILE A 124 15.33 -22.27 15.42
N GLU A 125 14.63 -21.35 16.08
CA GLU A 125 14.37 -20.02 15.54
C GLU A 125 15.69 -19.23 15.46
N VAL A 126 16.01 -18.74 14.26
CA VAL A 126 17.31 -18.11 14.00
C VAL A 126 17.32 -16.65 14.43
N GLU A 127 16.22 -15.94 14.23
CA GLU A 127 16.06 -14.53 14.58
C GLU A 127 15.51 -14.42 15.99
N LEU A 128 16.31 -13.89 16.91
CA LEU A 128 15.98 -13.83 18.33
C LEU A 128 15.09 -12.63 18.71
N GLY A 129 14.70 -11.82 17.72
CA GLY A 129 13.93 -10.60 17.97
C GLY A 129 14.71 -9.52 18.74
N PHE A 130 13.98 -8.46 19.09
CA PHE A 130 14.46 -7.35 19.91
C PHE A 130 13.98 -7.51 21.36
N SER A 131 14.74 -6.98 22.32
CA SER A 131 14.20 -6.80 23.68
C SER A 131 13.05 -5.79 23.67
N ALA A 132 12.24 -5.75 24.72
CA ALA A 132 11.12 -4.80 24.81
C ALA A 132 11.59 -3.34 24.65
N GLU A 133 12.70 -2.97 25.28
CA GLU A 133 13.27 -1.63 25.19
C GLU A 133 13.77 -1.31 23.79
N GLN A 134 14.39 -2.31 23.14
CA GLN A 134 14.86 -2.18 21.77
C GLN A 134 13.70 -2.02 20.80
N PHE A 135 12.62 -2.78 20.99
CA PHE A 135 11.41 -2.71 20.19
C PHE A 135 10.76 -1.33 20.28
N VAL A 136 10.56 -0.79 21.50
CA VAL A 136 10.02 0.56 21.69
C VAL A 136 10.83 1.59 20.92
N THR A 137 12.16 1.53 20.98
CA THR A 137 13.03 2.45 20.24
C THR A 137 12.85 2.34 18.71
N GLU A 138 12.73 1.13 18.17
CA GLU A 138 12.61 0.94 16.72
C GLU A 138 11.21 1.30 16.19
N VAL A 139 10.15 1.16 17.01
CA VAL A 139 8.78 1.57 16.63
C VAL A 139 8.68 3.08 16.49
N GLU A 140 9.32 3.85 17.38
CA GLU A 140 9.39 5.32 17.28
C GLU A 140 10.15 5.80 16.03
N ARG A 141 10.93 4.92 15.39
CA ARG A 141 11.69 5.20 14.16
C ARG A 141 11.00 4.68 12.90
N CYS A 142 9.75 4.24 13.00
CA CYS A 142 8.96 3.81 11.85
C CYS A 142 8.94 4.91 10.79
N LEU A 143 9.13 4.56 9.52
CA LEU A 143 9.07 5.51 8.42
C LEU A 143 7.63 5.90 8.04
N ASN A 144 6.61 5.36 8.71
CA ASN A 144 5.20 5.68 8.50
C ASN A 144 4.81 5.65 7.00
N CYS A 145 5.09 4.53 6.33
CA CYS A 145 4.92 4.42 4.87
C CYS A 145 3.45 4.53 4.40
N ASP A 146 2.49 4.38 5.30
CA ASP A 146 1.07 4.65 5.09
C ASP A 146 0.72 6.15 5.22
N ILE A 147 1.66 7.01 5.61
CA ILE A 147 1.50 8.45 5.72
C ILE A 147 2.29 9.12 4.59
N GLN A 148 1.57 9.79 3.71
CA GLN A 148 2.09 10.43 2.51
C GLN A 148 2.25 11.93 2.72
N THR A 149 3.35 12.48 2.22
CA THR A 149 3.52 13.94 2.18
C THR A 149 2.69 14.52 1.05
N GLU A 150 1.73 15.39 1.36
CA GLU A 150 0.90 16.10 0.39
C GLU A 150 1.21 17.60 0.41
N PHE A 151 1.18 18.25 -0.75
CA PHE A 151 1.41 19.68 -0.83
C PHE A 151 0.36 20.41 -1.66
N THR A 152 -0.01 21.60 -1.20
CA THR A 152 -1.00 22.48 -1.85
C THR A 152 -0.31 23.77 -2.32
N ALA A 153 -0.03 23.85 -3.63
CA ALA A 153 0.70 24.96 -4.26
C ALA A 153 0.14 26.34 -3.88
N LYS A 154 -1.19 26.47 -3.82
CA LYS A 154 -1.90 27.74 -3.53
C LYS A 154 -1.59 28.34 -2.15
N LEU A 155 -1.15 27.52 -1.20
CA LEU A 155 -0.80 27.97 0.16
C LEU A 155 0.69 28.30 0.32
N CYS A 156 1.52 27.95 -0.66
CA CYS A 156 2.96 28.17 -0.57
C CYS A 156 3.29 29.66 -0.75
N ILE A 157 4.10 30.18 0.17
CA ILE A 157 4.63 31.56 0.15
C ILE A 157 6.13 31.62 -0.18
N GLU A 158 6.71 30.49 -0.60
CA GLU A 158 8.11 30.42 -1.05
C GLU A 158 9.13 30.90 0.01
N CYS A 159 8.89 30.55 1.28
CA CYS A 159 9.78 30.89 2.40
C CYS A 159 10.97 29.94 2.59
N ASP A 160 11.08 28.90 1.77
CA ASP A 160 12.13 27.85 1.77
C ASP A 160 12.33 27.04 3.06
N ALA A 161 11.54 27.29 4.10
CA ALA A 161 11.67 26.61 5.40
C ALA A 161 11.53 25.08 5.32
N CYS A 162 10.72 24.57 4.40
CA CYS A 162 10.59 23.12 4.17
C CYS A 162 11.83 22.50 3.50
N ILE A 163 12.53 23.25 2.65
CA ILE A 163 13.75 22.81 1.97
C ILE A 163 14.88 22.75 3.00
N ASP A 164 15.00 23.80 3.82
CA ASP A 164 16.07 23.95 4.81
C ASP A 164 16.02 22.88 5.91
N VAL A 165 14.82 22.50 6.35
CA VAL A 165 14.63 21.51 7.42
C VAL A 165 14.79 20.06 6.94
N CYS A 166 14.79 19.81 5.62
CA CYS A 166 14.78 18.46 5.08
C CYS A 166 16.14 17.75 5.27
N PRO A 167 16.22 16.68 6.09
CA PRO A 167 17.51 16.04 6.43
C PRO A 167 18.14 15.32 5.23
N VAL A 168 17.32 14.92 4.27
CA VAL A 168 17.71 14.15 3.07
C VAL A 168 17.71 14.99 1.79
N ARG A 169 17.40 16.29 1.91
CA ARG A 169 17.38 17.26 0.80
C ARG A 169 16.53 16.81 -0.41
N CYS A 170 15.41 16.15 -0.17
CA CYS A 170 14.52 15.63 -1.21
C CYS A 170 13.56 16.69 -1.80
N LEU A 171 13.56 17.91 -1.27
CA LEU A 171 12.65 18.99 -1.69
C LEU A 171 13.39 20.07 -2.47
N THR A 172 12.75 20.58 -3.53
CA THR A 172 13.26 21.67 -4.38
C THR A 172 12.12 22.59 -4.82
N ILE A 173 12.32 23.91 -4.80
CA ILE A 173 11.43 24.87 -5.49
C ILE A 173 12.19 25.45 -6.70
N THR A 174 11.68 25.23 -7.91
CA THR A 174 12.39 25.60 -9.14
C THR A 174 11.44 25.97 -10.28
N GLN A 175 11.96 26.49 -11.39
CA GLN A 175 11.12 26.70 -12.59
C GLN A 175 10.58 25.37 -13.11
N ASN A 176 9.32 25.38 -13.55
CA ASN A 176 8.72 24.19 -14.14
C ASN A 176 9.44 23.78 -15.43
N GLY A 177 9.40 22.49 -15.74
CA GLY A 177 10.10 21.92 -16.89
C GLY A 177 9.70 20.47 -17.08
N ASP A 178 10.19 19.85 -18.14
CA ASP A 178 10.08 18.41 -18.29
C ASP A 178 10.97 17.69 -17.26
N LYS A 179 10.74 16.39 -17.06
CA LYS A 179 11.49 15.58 -16.09
C LYS A 179 13.01 15.66 -16.34
N SER A 180 13.43 15.67 -17.60
CA SER A 180 14.86 15.70 -17.96
C SER A 180 15.57 17.01 -17.60
N ASP A 181 14.85 18.12 -17.62
CA ASP A 181 15.33 19.44 -17.19
C ASP A 181 15.25 19.61 -15.67
N LEU A 182 14.14 19.20 -15.04
CA LEU A 182 13.94 19.30 -13.59
C LEU A 182 15.03 18.58 -12.80
N VAL A 183 15.39 17.36 -13.20
CA VAL A 183 16.41 16.53 -12.55
C VAL A 183 17.77 17.24 -12.43
N LYS A 184 18.10 18.15 -13.36
CA LYS A 184 19.37 18.92 -13.33
C LYS A 184 19.38 20.01 -12.27
N ARG A 185 18.21 20.40 -11.74
CA ARG A 185 18.03 21.49 -10.78
C ARG A 185 17.63 21.02 -9.38
N LEU A 186 17.51 19.71 -9.15
CA LEU A 186 17.11 19.18 -7.85
C LEU A 186 18.23 19.34 -6.81
N SER A 187 17.81 19.55 -5.56
CA SER A 187 18.70 19.73 -4.40
C SER A 187 19.61 18.52 -4.13
N ALA A 188 19.18 17.31 -4.50
CA ALA A 188 19.90 16.07 -4.32
C ALA A 188 20.13 15.36 -5.67
N PRO A 189 21.26 14.62 -5.83
CA PRO A 189 21.52 13.86 -7.05
C PRO A 189 20.49 12.74 -7.26
N VAL A 190 19.94 12.67 -8.47
CA VAL A 190 19.02 11.59 -8.85
C VAL A 190 19.82 10.35 -9.21
N THR A 191 19.65 9.29 -8.44
CA THR A 191 20.30 7.98 -8.65
C THR A 191 19.40 7.01 -9.42
N ASN A 192 18.09 7.22 -9.40
CA ASN A 192 17.10 6.40 -10.10
C ASN A 192 16.19 7.30 -10.94
N GLN A 193 16.32 7.23 -12.26
CA GLN A 193 15.50 8.05 -13.18
C GLN A 193 14.05 7.57 -13.26
N ASP A 194 13.77 6.30 -12.96
CA ASP A 194 12.42 5.74 -13.03
C ASP A 194 11.60 6.03 -11.77
N ALA A 195 12.25 6.51 -10.72
CA ALA A 195 11.57 6.90 -9.49
C ALA A 195 10.54 8.03 -9.73
N PRO A 196 9.43 8.01 -8.98
CA PRO A 196 8.42 9.05 -9.07
C PRO A 196 8.93 10.36 -8.47
N PHE A 197 8.69 11.45 -9.20
CA PHE A 197 8.82 12.81 -8.69
C PHE A 197 7.42 13.40 -8.57
N TYR A 198 7.11 13.98 -7.43
CA TYR A 198 5.86 14.71 -7.26
C TYR A 198 6.13 16.18 -7.53
N VAL A 199 5.41 16.74 -8.50
CA VAL A 199 5.54 18.13 -8.95
C VAL A 199 4.21 18.84 -8.70
N SER A 200 4.27 20.02 -8.10
CA SER A 200 3.07 20.82 -7.84
C SER A 200 2.54 21.54 -9.06
N ASP A 201 1.30 22.00 -8.95
CA ASP A 201 0.82 23.12 -9.76
C ASP A 201 1.73 24.35 -9.59
N ALA A 202 1.63 25.29 -10.53
CA ALA A 202 2.39 26.53 -10.50
C ALA A 202 2.11 27.34 -9.22
N LEU A 203 3.18 27.80 -8.58
CA LEU A 203 3.11 28.61 -7.37
C LEU A 203 2.54 30.00 -7.68
N PRO A 204 1.69 30.57 -6.80
CA PRO A 204 0.93 31.78 -7.12
C PRO A 204 1.77 33.01 -7.46
N GLN A 205 2.96 33.17 -6.86
CA GLN A 205 3.75 34.40 -6.99
C GLN A 205 4.78 34.34 -8.12
N THR A 206 5.40 33.18 -8.33
CA THR A 206 6.55 33.06 -9.25
C THR A 206 6.31 32.10 -10.41
N SER A 207 5.21 31.35 -10.41
CA SER A 207 4.98 30.23 -11.33
C SER A 207 6.05 29.12 -11.29
N ARG A 208 6.91 29.12 -10.27
CA ARG A 208 7.78 27.97 -9.94
C ARG A 208 6.92 26.78 -9.51
N VAL A 209 7.55 25.62 -9.33
CA VAL A 209 6.91 24.41 -8.82
C VAL A 209 7.68 23.88 -7.62
N MET A 210 6.95 23.26 -6.70
CA MET A 210 7.50 22.44 -5.62
C MET A 210 7.72 21.03 -6.19
N VAL A 211 8.92 20.50 -6.01
CA VAL A 211 9.31 19.17 -6.45
C VAL A 211 9.77 18.36 -5.24
N LYS A 212 9.19 17.17 -5.07
CA LYS A 212 9.58 16.16 -4.08
C LYS A 212 10.15 14.94 -4.81
N ASP A 213 11.37 14.59 -4.47
CA ASP A 213 11.96 13.29 -4.84
C ASP A 213 11.50 12.24 -3.82
N GLU A 214 10.63 11.33 -4.26
CA GLU A 214 10.09 10.29 -3.39
C GLU A 214 11.12 9.25 -2.99
N ASN A 215 12.10 8.99 -3.86
CA ASN A 215 13.12 7.98 -3.62
C ASN A 215 14.05 8.33 -2.46
N LEU A 216 14.12 9.62 -2.12
CA LEU A 216 14.91 10.13 -1.00
C LEU A 216 14.09 10.44 0.24
N CYS A 217 12.79 10.71 0.09
CA CYS A 217 11.95 11.10 1.22
C CYS A 217 11.84 9.97 2.24
N VAL A 218 12.03 10.31 3.52
CA VAL A 218 11.89 9.36 4.66
C VAL A 218 10.66 9.65 5.53
N HIS A 219 9.76 10.51 5.05
CA HIS A 219 8.43 10.73 5.63
C HIS A 219 8.45 11.24 7.09
N CYS A 220 9.55 11.88 7.49
CA CYS A 220 9.77 12.43 8.84
C CYS A 220 8.87 13.62 9.25
N ALA A 221 7.92 14.06 8.42
CA ALA A 221 7.02 15.20 8.68
C ALA A 221 7.65 16.59 8.92
N LEU A 222 8.98 16.72 9.05
CA LEU A 222 9.64 17.99 9.39
C LEU A 222 9.27 19.14 8.44
N CYS A 223 9.10 18.85 7.16
CA CYS A 223 8.65 19.85 6.17
C CYS A 223 7.25 20.40 6.45
N ALA A 224 6.33 19.54 6.90
CA ALA A 224 4.95 19.90 7.24
C ALA A 224 4.88 20.59 8.61
N GLU A 225 5.72 20.20 9.56
CA GLU A 225 5.84 20.86 10.86
C GLU A 225 6.41 22.28 10.72
N ARG A 226 7.40 22.46 9.86
CA ARG A 226 8.06 23.76 9.65
C ARG A 226 7.24 24.71 8.78
N CYS A 227 6.28 24.21 8.00
CA CYS A 227 5.52 25.01 7.05
C CYS A 227 4.56 25.99 7.75
N PRO A 228 4.76 27.32 7.65
CA PRO A 228 3.94 28.29 8.37
C PRO A 228 2.52 28.44 7.82
N THR A 229 2.28 28.01 6.57
CA THR A 229 0.98 28.16 5.90
C THR A 229 0.20 26.85 5.77
N GLY A 230 0.77 25.72 6.21
CA GLY A 230 0.19 24.41 5.96
C GLY A 230 0.18 24.01 4.48
N ALA A 231 1.06 24.59 3.66
CA ALA A 231 1.25 24.16 2.27
C ALA A 231 1.80 22.74 2.16
N TRP A 232 2.42 22.23 3.22
CA TRP A 232 2.81 20.83 3.38
C TRP A 232 1.96 20.20 4.49
N ASP A 233 1.48 18.99 4.23
CA ASP A 233 0.70 18.17 5.16
C ASP A 233 1.20 16.72 5.10
N MET A 234 0.94 15.97 6.17
CA MET A 234 1.14 14.52 6.21
C MET A 234 -0.24 13.89 6.25
N ARG A 235 -0.56 13.06 5.25
CA ARG A 235 -1.87 12.44 5.12
C ARG A 235 -1.78 10.93 5.09
N LYS A 236 -2.55 10.27 5.95
CA LYS A 236 -2.65 8.83 5.98
C LYS A 236 -3.46 8.34 4.77
N SER A 237 -2.90 7.38 4.04
CA SER A 237 -3.61 6.65 3.00
C SER A 237 -4.56 5.66 3.64
N GLU A 238 -5.85 5.85 3.37
CA GLU A 238 -6.90 4.91 3.73
C GLU A 238 -7.39 4.22 2.47
N LEU A 239 -7.17 2.92 2.38
CA LEU A 239 -7.65 2.10 1.27
C LEU A 239 -9.09 1.68 1.56
N LEU A 240 -9.98 1.94 0.61
CA LEU A 240 -11.36 1.51 0.63
C LEU A 240 -11.46 0.23 -0.19
N ILE A 241 -11.39 -0.90 0.50
CA ILE A 241 -11.54 -2.23 -0.09
C ILE A 241 -12.97 -2.70 0.19
N PRO A 242 -13.82 -2.86 -0.83
CA PRO A 242 -15.18 -3.34 -0.64
C PRO A 242 -15.18 -4.83 -0.34
N TYR A 243 -15.93 -5.21 0.69
CA TYR A 243 -16.22 -6.60 1.04
C TYR A 243 -17.71 -6.91 0.84
N ALA A 244 -18.07 -8.19 0.94
CA ALA A 244 -19.45 -8.64 0.79
C ALA A 244 -20.44 -7.94 1.74
N ILE A 245 -20.01 -7.54 2.94
CA ILE A 245 -20.84 -6.79 3.89
C ILE A 245 -21.12 -5.36 3.44
N ASP A 246 -20.20 -4.72 2.71
CA ASP A 246 -20.36 -3.34 2.25
C ASP A 246 -21.38 -3.26 1.11
N GLU A 247 -21.47 -4.32 0.30
CA GLU A 247 -22.48 -4.49 -0.75
C GLU A 247 -23.90 -4.52 -0.15
N GLU A 248 -24.08 -5.18 1.00
CA GLU A 248 -25.36 -5.24 1.72
C GLU A 248 -25.79 -3.84 2.20
N VAL A 249 -24.87 -3.11 2.83
CA VAL A 249 -25.12 -1.75 3.33
C VAL A 249 -25.44 -0.78 2.19
N ALA A 250 -24.70 -0.86 1.08
CA ALA A 250 -24.96 -0.05 -0.11
C ALA A 250 -26.31 -0.38 -0.75
N ALA A 251 -26.71 -1.65 -0.78
CA ALA A 251 -28.04 -2.06 -1.25
C ALA A 251 -29.17 -1.52 -0.36
N CYS A 252 -28.99 -1.52 0.98
CA CYS A 252 -29.95 -0.96 1.92
C CYS A 252 -30.14 0.56 1.71
N ASN A 253 -29.05 1.32 1.62
CA ASN A 253 -29.08 2.77 1.41
C ASN A 253 -29.71 3.18 0.06
N ARG A 254 -29.60 2.34 -0.98
CA ARG A 254 -30.26 2.57 -2.27
C ARG A 254 -31.79 2.34 -2.23
N LYS A 255 -32.29 1.58 -1.26
CA LYS A 255 -33.74 1.30 -1.12
C LYS A 255 -34.47 2.32 -0.24
N THR A 256 -33.74 3.11 0.54
CA THR A 256 -34.29 4.07 1.51
C THR A 256 -34.21 5.54 1.07
N GLY A 257 -33.58 5.84 -0.07
CA GLY A 257 -33.59 7.15 -0.72
C GLY A 257 -34.51 7.18 -1.93
#